data_AF-A0A817XF29-F1
#
_entry.id   AF-A0A817XF29-F1
#
_cell.length_a   1.000
_cell.length_b   1.000
_cell.length_c   1.000
_cell.angle_alpha   90.00
_cell.angle_beta   90.00
_cell.angle_gamma   90.00
#
_symmetry.space_group_name_H-M   'P 1'
#
loop_
_entity.id
_entity.type
_entity.pdbx_description
1 polymer ?
#
loop_
_entity_poly.entity_id
_entity_poly.type
_entity_poly.pdbx_seq_one_letter_code
_entity_poly.pdbx_strand_id
1 'polypeptide(L)'
;MMMLSSYVTLFLISSIFTIISCGTVQHATLRGVPTSLHLKYVPSKSFSCLDDSSTIPFEFVNDDYCDCRDGSDEPGTSACPNGQFFCENKGYIGALIPSHLVGDGVCDPMHSSNMVYVGAVMKSLC
;
A
#
# COMPACT_ATOMS: atom_id res chain seq x y z
N MET A 1 -47.28 1.80 32.40
CA MET A 1 -46.88 2.85 31.42
C MET A 1 -45.37 3.14 31.42
N MET A 2 -44.64 2.95 32.52
CA MET A 2 -43.20 3.27 32.62
C MET A 2 -42.27 2.30 31.84
N MET A 3 -42.61 1.01 31.78
CA MET A 3 -41.77 -0.01 31.11
C MET A 3 -41.74 0.13 29.57
N LEU A 4 -42.82 0.67 28.98
CA LEU A 4 -42.91 0.89 27.53
C LEU A 4 -42.03 2.07 27.09
N SER A 5 -41.91 3.10 27.93
CA SER A 5 -41.08 4.27 27.66
C SER A 5 -39.59 3.92 27.66
N SER A 6 -39.14 3.04 28.56
CA SER A 6 -37.75 2.56 28.60
C SER A 6 -37.36 1.70 27.40
N TYR A 7 -38.28 0.91 26.85
CA TYR A 7 -38.04 0.13 25.63
C TYR A 7 -37.91 1.00 24.38
N VAL A 8 -38.73 2.06 24.30
CA VAL A 8 -38.68 3.03 23.19
C VAL A 8 -37.38 3.84 23.24
N THR A 9 -36.92 4.26 24.42
CA THR A 9 -35.65 4.98 24.54
C THR A 9 -34.46 4.08 24.19
N LEU A 10 -34.41 2.84 24.66
CA LEU A 10 -33.36 1.88 24.31
C LEU A 10 -33.26 1.62 22.80
N PHE A 11 -34.41 1.49 22.11
CA PHE A 11 -34.44 1.32 20.65
C PHE A 11 -33.88 2.54 19.90
N LEU A 12 -34.25 3.76 20.32
CA LEU A 12 -33.78 4.99 19.69
C LEU A 12 -32.26 5.19 19.86
N ILE A 13 -31.72 4.90 21.06
CA ILE A 13 -30.28 5.02 21.35
C ILE A 13 -29.47 3.99 20.53
N SER A 14 -29.99 2.76 20.36
CA SER A 14 -29.38 1.72 19.52
C SER A 14 -29.32 2.12 18.05
N SER A 15 -30.38 2.73 17.51
CA SER A 15 -30.42 3.18 16.11
C SER A 15 -29.48 4.36 15.83
N ILE A 16 -29.23 5.22 16.82
CA ILE A 16 -28.29 6.34 16.71
C ILE A 16 -26.84 5.83 16.69
N PHE A 17 -26.52 4.81 17.49
CA PHE A 17 -25.18 4.21 17.54
C PHE A 17 -24.75 3.59 16.20
N THR A 18 -25.68 3.04 15.42
CA THR A 18 -25.39 2.47 14.09
C THR A 18 -25.10 3.53 13.02
N ILE A 19 -25.60 4.76 13.18
CA ILE A 19 -25.40 5.86 12.20
C ILE A 19 -24.04 6.56 12.42
N ILE A 20 -23.49 6.50 13.65
CA ILE A 20 -22.23 7.16 14.04
C ILE A 20 -20.99 6.30 13.73
N SER A 21 -21.14 5.08 13.22
CA SER A 21 -20.01 4.33 12.65
C SER A 21 -19.63 4.91 11.29
N CYS A 22 -19.04 6.11 11.31
CA CYS A 22 -18.25 6.63 10.21
C CYS A 22 -17.03 5.70 10.09
N GLY A 23 -17.03 4.84 9.08
CA GLY A 23 -15.87 4.01 8.77
C GLY A 23 -14.63 4.89 8.72
N THR A 24 -13.57 4.48 9.41
CA THR A 24 -12.27 5.14 9.28
C THR A 24 -11.87 5.07 7.81
N VAL A 25 -11.71 6.22 7.14
CA VAL A 25 -11.09 6.27 5.81
C VAL A 25 -9.64 5.84 6.00
N GLN A 26 -9.37 4.56 5.77
CA GLN A 26 -8.00 4.04 5.75
C GLN A 26 -7.38 4.61 4.48
N HIS A 27 -6.60 5.69 4.64
CA HIS A 27 -5.86 6.27 3.53
C HIS A 27 -4.93 5.17 3.03
N ALA A 28 -5.24 4.58 1.88
CA ALA A 28 -4.43 3.54 1.30
C ALA A 28 -3.03 4.12 1.08
N THR A 29 -2.10 3.76 1.97
CA THR A 29 -0.70 4.11 1.82
C THR A 29 -0.21 3.39 0.58
N LEU A 30 0.24 4.17 -0.40
CA LEU A 30 0.80 3.66 -1.64
C LEU A 30 1.91 2.66 -1.29
N ARG A 31 1.69 1.40 -1.64
CA ARG A 31 2.58 0.30 -1.26
C ARG A 31 3.81 0.34 -2.16
N GLY A 32 4.97 -0.03 -1.60
CA GLY A 32 6.19 -0.23 -2.39
C GLY A 32 6.89 1.06 -2.82
N VAL A 33 6.49 2.22 -2.28
CA VAL A 33 7.13 3.52 -2.55
C VAL A 33 7.68 4.10 -1.24
N PRO A 34 8.90 4.67 -1.21
CA PRO A 34 9.39 5.38 -0.04
C PRO A 34 8.64 6.69 0.16
N THR A 35 8.51 7.13 1.42
CA THR A 35 7.77 8.36 1.76
C THR A 35 8.27 9.60 1.02
N SER A 36 9.57 9.65 0.71
CA SER A 36 10.19 10.73 -0.06
C SER A 36 9.65 10.86 -1.49
N LEU A 37 9.11 9.80 -2.07
CA LEU A 37 8.59 9.77 -3.43
C LEU A 37 7.06 9.85 -3.52
N HIS A 38 6.33 9.77 -2.40
CA HIS A 38 4.85 9.83 -2.39
C HIS A 38 4.28 11.07 -3.10
N LEU A 39 4.99 12.20 -3.07
CA LEU A 39 4.54 13.43 -3.75
C LEU A 39 4.53 13.32 -5.29
N LYS A 40 5.20 12.31 -5.85
CA LYS A 40 5.14 12.00 -7.29
C LYS A 40 3.94 11.13 -7.67
N TYR A 41 3.33 10.46 -6.71
CA TYR A 41 2.22 9.54 -6.92
C TYR A 41 0.93 10.12 -6.34
N VAL A 42 0.39 11.14 -7.00
CA VAL A 42 -0.82 11.86 -6.56
C VAL A 42 -2.03 11.41 -7.37
N PRO A 43 -3.03 10.73 -6.77
CA PRO A 43 -4.16 10.14 -7.51
C PRO A 43 -5.03 11.12 -8.30
N SER A 44 -4.99 12.41 -7.98
CA SER A 44 -5.78 13.45 -8.64
C SER A 44 -5.17 13.98 -9.93
N LYS A 45 -4.03 13.44 -10.38
CA LYS A 45 -3.28 13.88 -11.57
C LYS A 45 -2.82 12.68 -12.37
N SER A 46 -2.49 12.88 -13.64
CA SER A 46 -1.75 11.89 -14.42
C SER A 46 -0.39 11.59 -13.78
N PHE A 47 0.08 10.36 -13.93
CA PHE A 47 1.39 9.92 -13.48
C PHE A 47 2.39 10.03 -14.62
N SER A 48 3.51 10.67 -14.37
CA SER A 48 4.66 10.65 -15.28
C SER A 48 5.65 9.62 -14.77
N CYS A 49 6.07 8.69 -15.65
CA CYS A 49 7.11 7.72 -15.31
C CYS A 49 8.34 8.44 -14.77
N LEU A 50 9.07 7.84 -13.83
CA LEU A 50 10.17 8.52 -13.14
C LEU A 50 11.39 8.76 -14.04
N ASP A 51 11.50 8.02 -15.13
CA ASP A 51 12.45 8.21 -16.23
C ASP A 51 11.98 9.21 -17.30
N ASP A 52 10.84 9.86 -17.10
CA ASP A 52 10.19 10.79 -18.04
C ASP A 52 9.85 10.15 -19.41
N SER A 53 9.79 8.82 -19.52
CA SER A 53 9.53 8.12 -20.79
C SER A 53 8.11 8.28 -21.31
N SER A 54 7.13 8.35 -20.42
CA SER A 54 5.71 8.50 -20.76
C SER A 54 4.91 9.14 -19.63
N THR A 55 3.65 9.47 -19.91
CA THR A 55 2.68 9.94 -18.92
C THR A 55 1.38 9.18 -19.12
N ILE A 56 0.92 8.54 -18.06
CA ILE A 56 -0.21 7.61 -18.03
C ILE A 56 -1.30 8.12 -17.07
N PRO A 57 -2.56 7.67 -17.23
CA PRO A 57 -3.58 7.86 -16.22
C PRO A 57 -3.14 7.25 -14.88
N PHE A 58 -3.48 7.87 -13.74
CA PHE A 58 -3.09 7.33 -12.43
C PHE A 58 -3.73 5.97 -12.12
N GLU A 59 -4.85 5.66 -12.75
CA GLU A 59 -5.51 4.35 -12.65
C GLU A 59 -4.64 3.18 -13.15
N PHE A 60 -3.58 3.46 -13.92
CA PHE A 60 -2.61 2.47 -14.38
C PHE A 60 -1.43 2.31 -13.42
N VAL A 61 -1.45 3.01 -12.29
CA VAL A 61 -0.44 2.82 -11.24
C VAL A 61 -0.89 1.68 -10.33
N ASN A 62 -0.10 0.62 -10.23
CA ASN A 62 -0.40 -0.62 -9.54
C ASN A 62 -1.63 -1.34 -10.08
N ASP A 63 -1.79 -1.37 -11.41
CA ASP A 63 -2.89 -2.08 -12.08
C ASP A 63 -2.52 -3.51 -12.51
N ASP A 64 -1.32 -3.97 -12.13
CA ASP A 64 -0.73 -5.27 -12.48
C ASP A 64 -0.38 -5.40 -13.98
N TYR A 65 -0.18 -4.26 -14.65
CA TYR A 65 0.32 -4.15 -16.02
C TYR A 65 1.51 -3.19 -16.09
N CYS A 66 2.48 -3.46 -16.98
CA CYS A 66 3.70 -2.66 -17.06
C CYS A 66 3.64 -1.68 -18.24
N ASP A 67 3.33 -0.43 -17.96
CA ASP A 67 3.23 0.68 -18.91
C ASP A 67 4.49 1.55 -18.96
N CYS A 68 5.16 1.75 -17.82
CA CYS A 68 6.41 2.51 -17.78
C CYS A 68 7.62 1.63 -18.09
N ARG A 69 8.54 2.15 -18.92
CA ARG A 69 9.78 1.43 -19.27
C ARG A 69 10.69 1.21 -18.06
N ASP A 70 10.67 2.15 -17.12
CA ASP A 70 11.42 2.05 -15.85
C ASP A 70 10.69 1.23 -14.78
N GLY A 71 9.45 0.82 -15.04
CA GLY A 71 8.58 0.09 -14.11
C GLY A 71 8.12 0.89 -12.90
N SER A 72 8.16 2.22 -12.98
CA SER A 72 7.80 3.10 -11.88
C SER A 72 6.30 3.22 -11.61
N ASP A 73 5.46 2.79 -12.55
CA ASP A 73 4.02 2.63 -12.44
C ASP A 73 3.60 1.48 -11.54
N GLU A 74 4.43 0.44 -11.42
CA GLU A 74 4.13 -0.79 -10.68
C GLU A 74 4.99 -0.99 -9.41
N PRO A 75 5.05 -0.01 -8.47
CA PRO A 75 5.89 -0.15 -7.28
C PRO A 75 5.37 -1.18 -6.26
N GLY A 76 4.08 -1.51 -6.32
CA GLY A 76 3.36 -2.36 -5.36
C GLY A 76 3.00 -3.74 -5.88
N THR A 77 3.31 -4.05 -7.14
CA THR A 77 3.02 -5.32 -7.82
C THR A 77 4.31 -5.97 -8.36
N SER A 78 4.16 -7.11 -9.04
CA SER A 78 5.27 -7.83 -9.71
C SER A 78 5.24 -7.68 -11.23
N ALA A 79 4.41 -6.80 -11.79
CA ALA A 79 4.12 -6.75 -13.22
C ALA A 79 5.32 -6.32 -14.09
N CYS A 80 6.15 -5.40 -13.59
CA CYS A 80 7.33 -4.94 -14.31
C CYS A 80 8.58 -5.79 -14.01
N PRO A 81 9.32 -6.28 -15.04
CA PRO A 81 10.49 -7.15 -14.85
C PRO A 81 11.69 -6.44 -14.21
N ASN A 82 11.79 -5.13 -14.39
CA ASN A 82 12.78 -4.24 -13.78
C ASN A 82 12.20 -3.43 -12.62
N GLY A 83 10.98 -3.74 -12.18
CA GLY A 83 10.32 -3.04 -11.08
C GLY A 83 11.07 -3.24 -9.76
N GLN A 84 10.89 -2.26 -8.87
CA GLN A 84 11.42 -2.28 -7.51
C GLN A 84 10.30 -2.01 -6.53
N PHE A 85 10.35 -2.71 -5.40
CA PHE A 85 9.42 -2.55 -4.30
C PHE A 85 10.17 -2.03 -3.08
N PHE A 86 9.70 -0.91 -2.52
CA PHE A 86 10.25 -0.38 -1.28
C PHE A 86 9.60 -1.04 -0.05
N CYS A 87 10.43 -1.67 0.75
CA CYS A 87 10.07 -2.21 2.04
C CYS A 87 10.48 -1.23 3.15
N GLU A 88 9.51 -0.76 3.95
CA GLU A 88 9.80 0.17 5.04
C GLU A 88 10.63 -0.48 6.16
N ASN A 89 10.50 -1.80 6.36
CA ASN A 89 11.16 -2.56 7.43
C ASN A 89 10.99 -1.89 8.81
N LYS A 90 9.76 -1.76 9.30
CA LYS A 90 9.47 -1.07 10.58
C LYS A 90 10.39 -1.53 11.72
N GLY A 91 11.10 -0.58 12.33
CA GLY A 91 12.09 -0.86 13.39
C GLY A 91 13.52 -1.14 12.89
N TYR A 92 13.72 -1.17 11.57
CA TYR A 92 14.99 -1.37 10.87
C TYR A 92 15.14 -0.36 9.73
N ILE A 93 16.17 -0.54 8.90
CA ILE A 93 16.43 0.29 7.72
C ILE A 93 15.60 -0.22 6.55
N GLY A 94 14.82 0.66 5.92
CA GLY A 94 14.06 0.34 4.70
C GLY A 94 14.97 -0.01 3.52
N ALA A 95 14.49 -0.87 2.63
CA ALA A 95 15.27 -1.39 1.51
C ALA A 95 14.43 -1.57 0.25
N LEU A 96 15.08 -1.51 -0.91
CA LEU A 96 14.48 -1.84 -2.21
C LEU A 96 14.73 -3.31 -2.51
N ILE A 97 13.70 -4.02 -2.93
CA ILE A 97 13.78 -5.39 -3.44
C ILE A 97 13.25 -5.45 -4.88
N PRO A 98 13.69 -6.42 -5.69
CA PRO A 98 13.07 -6.68 -6.98
C PRO A 98 11.56 -6.98 -6.85
N SER A 99 10.75 -6.42 -7.75
CA SER A 99 9.29 -6.57 -7.77
C SER A 99 8.81 -8.02 -7.85
N HIS A 100 9.53 -8.90 -8.55
CA HIS A 100 9.20 -10.33 -8.67
C HIS A 100 9.30 -11.12 -7.36
N LEU A 101 9.87 -10.52 -6.31
CA LEU A 101 9.95 -11.12 -4.98
C LEU A 101 8.78 -10.69 -4.08
N VAL A 102 7.92 -9.79 -4.56
CA VAL A 102 6.78 -9.29 -3.80
C VAL A 102 5.66 -10.31 -3.85
N GLY A 103 5.27 -10.85 -2.69
CA GLY A 103 4.13 -11.76 -2.61
C GLY A 103 4.37 -13.15 -3.20
N ASP A 104 5.63 -13.54 -3.46
CA ASP A 104 6.02 -14.84 -4.01
C ASP A 104 5.78 -16.03 -3.05
N GLY A 105 5.36 -15.75 -1.80
CA GLY A 105 5.12 -16.75 -0.77
C GLY A 105 6.40 -17.37 -0.21
N VAL A 106 7.58 -16.83 -0.55
CA VAL A 106 8.88 -17.34 -0.15
C VAL A 106 9.53 -16.40 0.86
N CYS A 107 9.88 -16.91 2.03
CA CYS A 107 10.84 -16.25 2.92
C CYS A 107 12.23 -16.49 2.36
N ASP A 108 12.94 -15.42 1.98
CA ASP A 108 14.28 -15.55 1.43
C ASP A 108 15.34 -15.31 2.51
N PRO A 109 16.04 -16.35 2.96
CA PRO A 109 17.06 -16.20 3.99
C PRO A 109 18.37 -15.58 3.47
N MET A 110 18.57 -15.42 2.16
CA MET A 110 19.90 -15.16 1.59
C MET A 110 20.07 -13.89 0.75
N HIS A 111 19.02 -13.13 0.46
CA HIS A 111 19.16 -11.85 -0.27
C HIS A 111 19.55 -10.64 0.61
N SER A 112 20.09 -10.87 1.81
CA SER A 112 20.69 -9.85 2.67
C SER A 112 22.07 -9.37 2.19
N SER A 113 22.31 -9.36 0.88
CA SER A 113 23.59 -9.03 0.26
C SER A 113 23.70 -7.53 -0.02
N ASN A 114 23.77 -6.73 1.07
CA ASN A 114 24.77 -5.68 1.32
C ASN A 114 24.33 -4.75 2.45
N MET A 115 24.95 -4.95 3.62
CA MET A 115 25.01 -4.06 4.80
C MET A 115 23.71 -3.38 5.23
N VAL A 116 22.88 -4.12 5.97
CA VAL A 116 22.55 -3.95 7.40
C VAL A 116 21.58 -5.10 7.69
N TYR A 117 21.71 -5.74 8.84
CA TYR A 117 20.87 -6.86 9.29
C TYR A 117 19.36 -6.61 9.04
N VAL A 118 18.86 -7.06 7.89
CA VAL A 118 17.43 -7.30 7.68
C VAL A 118 17.19 -8.66 8.30
N GLY A 119 17.00 -8.70 9.61
CA GLY A 119 16.66 -9.94 10.31
C GLY A 119 15.44 -10.54 9.62
N ALA A 120 15.55 -11.76 9.09
CA ALA A 120 14.58 -12.48 8.26
C ALA A 120 13.17 -11.88 8.23
N VAL A 121 12.98 -10.79 7.47
CA VAL A 121 11.65 -10.22 7.23
C VAL A 121 11.12 -10.99 6.05
N MET A 122 10.01 -11.72 6.25
CA MET A 122 9.30 -12.35 5.14
C MET A 122 9.04 -11.26 4.09
N LYS A 123 9.27 -11.54 2.81
CA LYS A 123 9.01 -10.55 1.73
C LYS A 123 7.56 -10.04 1.72
N SER A 124 6.65 -10.79 2.35
CA SER A 124 5.25 -10.43 2.60
C SER A 124 4.98 -9.75 3.96
N LEU A 125 6.01 -9.51 4.78
CA LEU A 125 6.00 -8.75 6.04
C LEU A 125 6.67 -7.38 5.92
N CYS A 126 7.12 -7.01 4.71
CA CYS A 126 6.82 -5.66 4.24
C CYS A 126 5.28 -5.48 4.32
#